data_AF-A0A442ICR0-F1
#
_entry.id   AF-A0A442ICR0-F1
#
_cell.length_a   1.000
_cell.length_b   1.000
_cell.length_c   1.000
_cell.angle_alpha   90.00
_cell.angle_beta   90.00
_cell.angle_gamma   90.00
#
_symmetry.space_group_name_H-M   'P 1'
#
loop_
_entity.id
_entity.type
_entity.pdbx_description
1 polymer ?
#
loop_
_entity_poly.entity_id
_entity_poly.type
_entity_poly.pdbx_seq_one_letter_code
_entity_poly.pdbx_strand_id
1 'polypeptide(L)' 'MNRPYLRRDDIAGILLMAVVLAAIVFVLLFFPQPGQKNFGFGPEWQCARMEKGDPICVRLVQKDEAK' A
#
# COMPACT_ATOMS: atom_id res chain seq x y z
N MET A 1 30.33 15.35 24.96
CA MET A 1 30.10 14.89 23.58
C MET A 1 30.36 13.38 23.55
N ASN A 2 29.34 12.56 23.81
CA ASN A 2 29.46 11.09 23.78
C ASN A 2 29.31 10.62 22.35
N ARG A 3 30.43 10.31 21.67
CA ARG A 3 30.37 9.68 20.34
C ARG A 3 30.13 8.18 20.58
N PRO A 4 28.93 7.64 20.27
CA PRO A 4 28.71 6.21 20.42
C PRO A 4 29.67 5.47 19.48
N TYR A 5 30.46 4.57 20.04
CA TYR A 5 31.39 3.75 19.28
C TYR A 5 30.59 2.68 18.55
N LEU A 6 30.39 2.86 17.25
CA LEU A 6 29.71 1.89 16.39
C LEU A 6 30.50 0.58 16.39
N ARG A 7 29.96 -0.47 16.99
CA ARG A 7 30.55 -1.80 16.88
C ARG A 7 30.21 -2.42 15.53
N ARG A 8 30.99 -3.43 15.13
CA ARG A 8 30.75 -4.16 13.87
C ARG A 8 29.35 -4.77 13.83
N ASP A 9 28.85 -5.20 14.98
CA ASP A 9 27.51 -5.76 15.12
C ASP A 9 26.41 -4.70 14.89
N ASP A 10 26.64 -3.46 15.35
CA ASP A 10 25.73 -2.34 15.07
C ASP A 10 25.69 -2.03 13.57
N ILE A 11 26.85 -2.05 12.91
CA ILE A 11 26.96 -1.82 11.46
C ILE A 11 26.21 -2.91 10.68
N ALA A 12 26.37 -4.19 11.07
CA ALA A 12 25.66 -5.29 10.45
C ALA A 12 24.14 -5.16 10.62
N GLY A 13 23.69 -4.77 11.82
CA GLY A 13 22.28 -4.50 12.09
C GLY A 13 21.71 -3.35 11.25
N ILE A 14 22.45 -2.23 11.14
CA ILE A 14 22.06 -1.09 10.32
C ILE A 14 21.96 -1.48 8.84
N LEU A 15 22.94 -2.20 8.32
CA LEU A 15 22.93 -2.66 6.93
C LEU A 15 21.76 -3.61 6.65
N LEU A 16 21.49 -4.55 7.56
CA LEU A 16 20.33 -5.45 7.44
C LEU A 16 19.02 -4.65 7.40
N MET A 17 18.83 -3.71 8.32
CA MET A 17 17.64 -2.87 8.36
C MET A 17 17.49 -2.00 7.11
N ALA A 18 18.60 -1.47 6.58
CA ALA A 18 18.58 -0.71 5.34
C ALA A 18 18.11 -1.57 4.15
N VAL A 19 18.59 -2.82 4.05
CA VAL A 19 18.16 -3.77 3.02
C VAL A 19 16.67 -4.11 3.15
N VAL A 20 16.20 -4.37 4.37
CA VAL A 20 14.78 -4.67 4.63
C VAL A 20 13.89 -3.49 4.23
N LEU A 21 14.24 -2.27 4.61
CA LEU A 21 13.48 -1.07 4.24
C LEU A 21 13.47 -0.85 2.72
N ALA A 22 14.62 -1.02 2.06
CA ALA A 22 14.70 -0.93 0.60
C ALA A 22 13.79 -1.96 -0.09
N ALA A 23 13.76 -3.20 0.41
CA ALA A 23 12.89 -4.24 -0.10
C ALA A 23 11.39 -3.90 0.09
N ILE A 24 11.01 -3.37 1.26
CA ILE A 24 9.63 -2.94 1.52
C ILE A 24 9.21 -1.83 0.55
N VAL A 25 10.05 -0.79 0.39
CA VAL A 25 9.78 0.31 -0.53
C VAL A 25 9.66 -0.21 -1.97
N PHE A 26 10.56 -1.09 -2.39
CA PHE A 26 10.49 -1.73 -3.70
C PHE A 26 9.15 -2.47 -3.88
N VAL A 27 8.74 -3.29 -2.91
CA VAL A 27 7.45 -4.00 -2.98
C VAL A 27 6.29 -3.01 -3.09
N LEU A 28 6.27 -1.95 -2.29
CA LEU A 28 5.19 -0.95 -2.32
C LEU A 28 5.12 -0.17 -3.65
N LEU A 29 6.25 0.07 -4.31
CA LEU A 29 6.29 0.78 -5.59
C LEU A 29 5.87 -0.10 -6.76
N PHE A 30 6.24 -1.37 -6.77
CA PHE A 30 6.02 -2.27 -7.90
C PHE A 30 4.78 -3.17 -7.76
N PHE A 31 4.30 -3.39 -6.55
CA PHE A 31 3.09 -4.15 -6.27
C PHE A 31 2.05 -3.22 -5.67
N PRO A 32 1.25 -2.51 -6.50
CA PRO A 32 0.14 -1.73 -6.01
C PRO A 32 -0.74 -2.64 -5.13
N GLN A 33 -1.03 -2.19 -3.92
CA GLN A 33 -1.91 -2.93 -3.02
C GLN A 33 -3.20 -3.27 -3.78
N PRO A 34 -3.66 -4.54 -3.76
CA PRO A 34 -4.90 -4.93 -4.43
C PRO A 34 -5.99 -3.97 -3.98
N GLY A 35 -6.61 -3.36 -4.99
CA GLY A 35 -7.39 -2.13 -4.89
C GLY A 35 -8.43 -2.17 -3.79
N GLN A 36 -8.69 -0.98 -3.26
CA GLN A 36 -9.92 -0.55 -2.59
C GLN A 36 -10.70 -1.67 -1.90
N LYS A 37 -10.58 -1.72 -0.56
CA LYS A 37 -11.46 -2.52 0.29
C LYS A 37 -12.91 -2.17 -0.03
N ASN A 38 -13.58 -2.98 -0.83
CA ASN A 38 -15.01 -2.90 -1.04
C ASN A 38 -15.67 -3.23 0.30
N PHE A 39 -16.28 -2.23 0.94
CA PHE A 39 -16.86 -2.31 2.29
C PHE A 39 -18.17 -3.13 2.30
N GLY A 40 -18.12 -4.39 1.89
CA GLY A 40 -19.29 -5.29 1.83
C GLY A 40 -20.06 -5.27 0.51
N PHE A 41 -19.55 -4.57 -0.51
CA PHE A 41 -20.09 -4.58 -1.87
C PHE A 41 -19.45 -5.68 -2.71
N GLY A 42 -20.22 -6.27 -3.64
CA GLY A 42 -19.78 -7.39 -4.48
C GLY A 42 -18.58 -7.06 -5.39
N PRO A 43 -17.94 -8.08 -6.01
CA PRO A 43 -16.74 -7.90 -6.84
C PRO A 43 -16.96 -7.02 -8.08
N GLU A 44 -18.22 -6.76 -8.46
CA GLU A 44 -18.61 -5.87 -9.55
C GLU A 44 -18.51 -4.37 -9.20
N TRP A 45 -18.29 -4.03 -7.93
CA TRP A 45 -18.19 -2.66 -7.45
C TRP A 45 -16.74 -2.20 -7.37
N GLN A 46 -16.49 -0.97 -7.82
CA GLN A 46 -15.22 -0.27 -7.64
C GLN A 46 -15.44 0.90 -6.68
N CYS A 47 -14.80 0.87 -5.50
CA CYS A 47 -15.05 1.80 -4.39
C CYS A 47 -13.88 2.78 -4.14
N ALA A 48 -13.92 3.96 -4.74
CA ALA A 48 -12.89 4.97 -4.55
C ALA A 48 -12.98 5.68 -3.19
N ARG A 49 -11.88 5.60 -2.42
CA ARG A 49 -11.71 6.42 -1.21
C ARG A 49 -11.50 7.87 -1.64
N MET A 50 -12.36 8.77 -1.14
CA MET A 50 -12.25 10.21 -1.31
C MET A 50 -11.43 10.83 -0.17
N GLU A 51 -10.76 11.97 -0.43
CA GLU A 51 -10.02 12.71 0.61
C GLU A 51 -10.95 13.25 1.70
N LYS A 52 -12.23 13.50 1.37
CA LYS A 52 -13.24 13.99 2.30
C LYS A 52 -14.59 13.35 1.99
N GLY A 53 -15.27 12.89 3.04
CA GLY A 53 -16.59 12.24 2.94
C GLY A 53 -16.53 10.73 2.75
N ASP A 54 -17.69 10.14 2.49
CA ASP A 54 -17.85 8.70 2.32
C ASP A 54 -17.24 8.21 0.98
N PRO A 55 -16.73 6.97 0.91
CA PRO A 55 -16.18 6.41 -0.32
C PRO A 55 -17.27 6.30 -1.40
N ILE A 56 -16.90 6.62 -2.65
CA ILE A 56 -17.82 6.48 -3.79
C ILE A 56 -17.65 5.08 -4.38
N CYS A 57 -18.74 4.30 -4.39
CA CYS A 57 -18.79 3.00 -5.03
C CYS A 57 -19.62 3.08 -6.32
N VAL A 58 -19.02 2.68 -7.44
CA VAL A 58 -19.70 2.60 -8.74
C VAL A 58 -19.73 1.16 -9.23
N ARG A 59 -20.87 0.74 -9.77
CA ARG A 59 -21.02 -0.52 -10.50
C ARG A 59 -20.95 -0.20 -12.00
N LEU A 60 -19.92 -0.70 -12.66
CA LEU A 60 -19.80 -0.58 -14.11
C LEU A 60 -20.74 -1.60 -14.76
N VAL A 61 -21.87 -1.14 -15.27
CA VAL A 61 -22.78 -1.96 -16.07
C VAL A 61 -22.39 -1.88 -17.55
N GLN A 62 -22.48 -2.99 -18.28
CA GLN A 62 -22.32 -2.95 -19.72
C GLN A 62 -23.50 -2.22 -20.34
N LYS A 63 -23.25 -1.49 -21.45
CA LYS A 63 -24.22 -0.62 -22.11
C LYS A 63 -25.53 -1.33 -22.49
N ASP A 64 -25.48 -2.65 -22.64
CA ASP A 64 -26.60 -3.50 -23.03
C ASP A 64 -27.51 -3.89 -21.85
N GLU A 65 -27.05 -3.73 -20.60
CA GLU A 65 -27.83 -3.97 -19.37
C GLU A 65 -28.56 -2.71 -18.87
N ALA A 66 -28.24 -1.54 -19.44
CA ALA A 66 -28.79 -0.25 -19.03
C ALA A 66 -30.11 0.11 -19.73
N LYS A 67 -30.76 -0.84 -20.41
CA LYS A 67 -31.98 -0.64 -21.19
C LYS A 67 -33.21 -1.23 -20.52
#